data_AF-A0A1I0KJL9-F1
#
_entry.id   AF-A0A1I0KJL9-F1
#
_cell.length_a   1.000
_cell.length_b   1.000
_cell.length_c   1.000
_cell.angle_alpha   90.00
_cell.angle_beta   90.00
_cell.angle_gamma   90.00
#
_symmetry.space_group_name_H-M   'P 1'
#
loop_
_entity.id
_entity.type
_entity.pdbx_description
1 polymer ?
#
loop_
_entity_poly.entity_id
_entity_poly.type
_entity_poly.pdbx_seq_one_letter_code
_entity_poly.pdbx_strand_id
1 'polypeptide(L)'
;MFTWTAKDIQGAVPEGMTLEQVRAAMLQLLAEEGAHHHRMGQLYNYTVAHKLAERAGYKDAREYFGQHLRDLSQATLTTYGAVANAFHEEVSRRFGVTRLALLLTYEEVADLAVNHAEPGGSLIEVPGENWEVMPKPFSECSVEEMRRAIQRKRKPSSSKPLPPSDLALVNLYQQSVSSHFSYGEAVRVQVRNHKGKAVLDFKGVPLAQVAKLVEALMDSLPPEPLRDVTAEAPLPLAS
;
A
#
# COMPACT_ATOMS: atom_id res chain seq x y z
N MET A 1 27.49 -28.90 -1.20
CA MET A 1 26.07 -29.15 -0.89
C MET A 1 25.89 -28.87 0.60
N PHE A 2 25.31 -27.73 0.96
CA PHE A 2 24.97 -27.44 2.36
C PHE A 2 23.52 -27.91 2.57
N THR A 3 23.33 -28.96 3.36
CA THR A 3 22.01 -29.46 3.77
C THR A 3 21.62 -28.78 5.07
N TRP A 4 20.54 -28.00 5.06
CA TRP A 4 19.97 -27.40 6.25
C TRP A 4 19.29 -28.49 7.10
N THR A 5 19.54 -28.48 8.41
CA THR A 5 18.82 -29.36 9.34
C THR A 5 17.65 -28.61 9.96
N ALA A 6 16.60 -29.32 10.36
CA ALA A 6 15.41 -28.73 10.99
C ALA A 6 15.70 -27.88 12.24
N LYS A 7 16.89 -28.00 12.82
CA LYS A 7 17.35 -27.24 13.98
C LYS A 7 17.83 -25.82 13.62
N ASP A 8 18.29 -25.61 12.40
CA ASP A 8 18.73 -24.32 11.87
C ASP A 8 17.54 -23.40 11.51
N ILE A 9 16.31 -23.95 11.58
CA ILE A 9 15.03 -23.31 11.28
C ILE A 9 14.49 -22.50 12.50
N GLN A 10 15.14 -22.59 13.68
CA GLN A 10 14.68 -21.94 14.93
C GLN A 10 15.48 -20.69 15.37
N GLY A 11 16.47 -20.23 14.60
CA GLY A 11 17.36 -19.12 15.01
C GLY A 11 17.47 -18.02 13.96
N ALA A 12 17.95 -16.83 14.35
CA ALA A 12 18.23 -15.68 13.49
C ALA A 12 18.87 -16.03 12.13
N VAL A 13 18.71 -15.18 11.11
CA VAL A 13 19.33 -15.43 9.79
C VAL A 13 20.85 -15.55 10.00
N PRO A 14 21.50 -16.66 9.62
CA PRO A 14 22.93 -16.80 9.82
C PRO A 14 23.69 -15.65 9.17
N GLU A 15 24.70 -15.15 9.88
CA GLU A 15 25.54 -14.09 9.35
C GLU A 15 26.38 -14.60 8.16
N GLY A 16 26.67 -13.70 7.22
CA GLY A 16 27.50 -13.99 6.05
C GLY A 16 26.82 -14.76 4.92
N MET A 17 25.48 -14.90 4.92
CA MET A 17 24.79 -15.55 3.81
C MET A 17 24.94 -14.77 2.50
N THR A 18 25.17 -15.51 1.40
CA THR A 18 25.14 -14.93 0.05
C THR A 18 23.70 -14.79 -0.47
N LEU A 19 23.52 -14.00 -1.51
CA LEU A 19 22.22 -13.81 -2.16
C LEU A 19 21.60 -15.14 -2.63
N GLU A 20 22.41 -16.02 -3.20
CA GLU A 20 22.00 -17.34 -3.69
C GLU A 20 21.60 -18.26 -2.53
N GLN A 21 22.33 -18.20 -1.41
CA GLN A 21 22.00 -18.97 -0.22
C GLN A 21 20.68 -18.51 0.39
N VAL A 22 20.45 -17.19 0.43
CA VAL A 22 19.16 -16.64 0.90
C VAL A 22 18.03 -17.10 -0.01
N ARG A 23 18.19 -16.99 -1.34
CA ARG A 23 17.18 -17.47 -2.29
C ARG A 23 16.89 -18.95 -2.12
N ALA A 24 17.93 -19.79 -2.00
CA ALA A 24 17.77 -21.22 -1.81
C ALA A 24 17.00 -21.53 -0.52
N ALA A 25 17.31 -20.85 0.58
CA ALA A 25 16.57 -20.99 1.84
C ALA A 25 15.10 -20.57 1.69
N MET A 26 14.81 -19.47 1.00
CA MET A 26 13.41 -19.04 0.76
C MET A 26 12.63 -20.03 -0.10
N LEU A 27 13.27 -20.63 -1.12
CA LEU A 27 12.65 -21.68 -1.94
C LEU A 27 12.37 -22.96 -1.14
N GLN A 28 13.28 -23.34 -0.24
CA GLN A 28 13.07 -24.47 0.65
C GLN A 28 11.87 -24.23 1.58
N LEU A 29 11.79 -23.05 2.21
CA LEU A 29 10.66 -22.70 3.08
C LEU A 29 9.31 -22.67 2.34
N LEU A 30 9.32 -22.31 1.05
CA LEU A 30 8.13 -22.39 0.20
C LEU A 30 7.70 -23.84 -0.08
N ALA A 31 8.67 -24.75 -0.26
CA ALA A 31 8.41 -26.16 -0.54
C ALA A 31 7.91 -26.94 0.69
N GLU A 32 8.20 -26.47 1.91
CA GLU A 32 7.84 -27.16 3.15
C GLU A 32 6.34 -27.07 3.51
N GLU A 33 5.50 -26.39 2.70
CA GLU A 33 4.05 -26.13 2.90
C GLU A 33 3.66 -25.59 4.29
N GLY A 34 4.64 -25.26 5.13
CA GLY A 34 4.49 -24.77 6.49
C GLY A 34 4.37 -23.26 6.57
N ALA A 35 3.89 -22.76 7.72
CA ALA A 35 3.70 -21.35 7.99
C ALA A 35 5.03 -20.61 8.30
N HIS A 36 6.02 -20.69 7.41
CA HIS A 36 7.36 -20.08 7.55
C HIS A 36 7.42 -18.59 7.14
N HIS A 37 6.28 -17.91 7.16
CA HIS A 37 6.14 -16.53 6.69
C HIS A 37 7.06 -15.55 7.42
N HIS A 38 7.21 -15.69 8.74
CA HIS A 38 8.10 -14.85 9.53
C HIS A 38 9.56 -15.02 9.11
N ARG A 39 10.01 -16.28 8.96
CA ARG A 39 11.37 -16.59 8.53
C ARG A 39 11.67 -16.08 7.12
N MET A 40 10.73 -16.22 6.19
CA MET A 40 10.85 -15.61 4.87
C MET A 40 11.00 -14.08 4.96
N GLY A 41 10.26 -13.44 5.87
CA GLY A 41 10.41 -12.02 6.16
C GLY A 41 11.80 -11.65 6.65
N GLN A 42 12.39 -12.44 7.56
CA GLN A 42 13.76 -12.20 8.04
C GLN A 42 14.80 -12.32 6.92
N LEU A 43 14.68 -13.33 6.06
CA LEU A 43 15.57 -13.53 4.91
C LEU A 43 15.47 -12.38 3.89
N TYR A 44 14.26 -11.90 3.65
CA TYR A 44 14.03 -10.71 2.82
C TYR A 44 14.68 -9.47 3.44
N ASN A 45 14.46 -9.22 4.73
CA ASN A 45 15.04 -8.07 5.43
C ASN A 45 16.57 -8.13 5.47
N TYR A 46 17.16 -9.32 5.64
CA TYR A 46 18.61 -9.53 5.57
C TYR A 46 19.16 -9.13 4.20
N THR A 47 18.50 -9.56 3.11
CA THR A 47 18.89 -9.20 1.74
C THR A 47 18.91 -7.69 1.54
N VAL A 48 17.86 -6.99 2.02
CA VAL A 48 17.74 -5.53 1.95
C VAL A 48 18.80 -4.83 2.80
N ALA A 49 18.96 -5.24 4.06
CA ALA A 49 19.88 -4.60 5.00
C ALA A 49 21.35 -4.71 4.54
N HIS A 50 21.72 -5.84 3.96
CA HIS A 50 23.08 -6.09 3.48
C HIS A 50 23.29 -5.72 2.00
N LYS A 51 22.26 -5.21 1.31
CA LYS A 51 22.29 -4.85 -0.12
C LYS A 51 22.81 -5.98 -1.00
N LEU A 52 22.42 -7.23 -0.70
CA LEU A 52 22.99 -8.41 -1.35
C LEU A 52 22.66 -8.46 -2.85
N ALA A 53 21.45 -8.03 -3.21
CA ALA A 53 21.00 -7.95 -4.61
C ALA A 53 21.84 -6.93 -5.40
N GLU A 54 22.05 -5.75 -4.82
CA GLU A 54 22.83 -4.68 -5.44
C GLU A 54 24.31 -5.07 -5.62
N ARG A 55 24.88 -5.75 -4.62
CA ARG A 55 26.24 -6.31 -4.71
C ARG A 55 26.39 -7.38 -5.79
N ALA A 56 25.30 -8.07 -6.12
CA ALA A 56 25.25 -9.05 -7.21
C ALA A 56 24.86 -8.43 -8.56
N GLY A 57 24.74 -7.10 -8.67
CA GLY A 57 24.48 -6.38 -9.92
C GLY A 57 23.01 -6.15 -10.27
N TYR A 58 22.07 -6.45 -9.37
CA TYR A 58 20.66 -6.11 -9.52
C TYR A 58 20.38 -4.67 -9.05
N LYS A 59 19.27 -4.06 -9.48
CA LYS A 59 18.90 -2.71 -9.04
C LYS A 59 18.60 -2.66 -7.54
N ASP A 60 17.83 -3.62 -7.05
CA ASP A 60 17.42 -3.74 -5.65
C ASP A 60 16.90 -5.17 -5.37
N ALA A 61 16.66 -5.46 -4.08
CA ALA A 61 16.11 -6.75 -3.65
C ALA A 61 14.72 -7.05 -4.25
N ARG A 62 13.92 -6.02 -4.52
CA ARG A 62 12.58 -6.16 -5.11
C ARG A 62 12.66 -6.67 -6.55
N GLU A 63 13.54 -6.09 -7.36
CA GLU A 63 13.80 -6.55 -8.72
C GLU A 63 14.28 -8.00 -8.70
N TYR A 64 15.27 -8.30 -7.84
CA TYR A 64 15.82 -9.65 -7.72
C TYR A 64 14.72 -10.68 -7.40
N PHE A 65 13.99 -10.51 -6.30
CA PHE A 65 12.97 -11.48 -5.90
C PHE A 65 11.80 -11.54 -6.89
N GLY A 66 11.45 -10.43 -7.54
CA GLY A 66 10.44 -10.43 -8.60
C GLY A 66 10.81 -11.30 -9.81
N GLN A 67 12.11 -11.46 -10.11
CA GLN A 67 12.57 -12.34 -11.18
C GLN A 67 12.70 -13.81 -10.74
N HIS A 68 13.06 -14.03 -9.47
CA HIS A 68 13.56 -15.32 -8.97
C HIS A 68 12.61 -16.09 -8.04
N LEU A 69 11.60 -15.44 -7.46
CA LEU A 69 10.56 -16.03 -6.59
C LEU A 69 9.16 -15.72 -7.14
N ARG A 70 8.86 -16.22 -8.34
CA ARG A 70 7.62 -15.86 -9.09
C ARG A 70 6.32 -16.30 -8.39
N ASP A 71 6.38 -17.32 -7.54
CA ASP A 71 5.23 -17.82 -6.79
C ASP A 71 4.89 -16.93 -5.57
N LEU A 72 5.78 -15.98 -5.22
CA LEU A 72 5.54 -14.99 -4.17
C LEU A 72 5.42 -13.59 -4.75
N SER A 73 4.32 -12.92 -4.43
CA SER A 73 4.19 -11.52 -4.77
C SER A 73 5.14 -10.66 -3.93
N GLN A 74 5.62 -9.55 -4.50
CA GLN A 74 6.41 -8.57 -3.75
C GLN A 74 5.62 -7.99 -2.57
N ALA A 75 4.31 -7.81 -2.71
CA ALA A 75 3.48 -7.32 -1.61
C ALA A 75 3.52 -8.29 -0.42
N THR A 76 3.42 -9.59 -0.69
CA THR A 76 3.54 -10.65 0.32
C THR A 76 4.90 -10.60 1.04
N LEU A 77 6.00 -10.49 0.29
CA LEU A 77 7.35 -10.39 0.87
C LEU A 77 7.52 -9.15 1.75
N THR A 78 7.02 -8.00 1.30
CA THR A 78 7.03 -6.77 2.11
C THR A 78 6.22 -6.95 3.39
N THR A 79 5.04 -7.58 3.32
CA THR A 79 4.24 -7.89 4.51
C THR A 79 4.97 -8.79 5.48
N TYR A 80 5.62 -9.85 4.99
CA TYR A 80 6.41 -10.76 5.81
C TYR A 80 7.58 -10.04 6.47
N GLY A 81 8.31 -9.22 5.71
CA GLY A 81 9.41 -8.40 6.22
C GLY A 81 8.97 -7.41 7.30
N ALA A 82 7.83 -6.74 7.12
CA ALA A 82 7.29 -5.80 8.10
C ALA A 82 6.95 -6.51 9.43
N VAL A 83 6.26 -7.65 9.36
CA VAL A 83 5.93 -8.45 10.56
C VAL A 83 7.19 -9.01 11.21
N ALA A 84 8.18 -9.45 10.43
CA ALA A 84 9.43 -9.97 10.96
C ALA A 84 10.30 -8.92 11.66
N ASN A 85 10.19 -7.64 11.29
CA ASN A 85 10.87 -6.54 11.96
C ASN A 85 10.19 -6.14 13.28
N ALA A 86 8.86 -6.26 13.35
CA ALA A 86 8.10 -5.81 14.50
C ALA A 86 7.92 -6.91 15.56
N PHE A 87 7.71 -8.16 15.15
CA PHE A 87 7.32 -9.25 16.04
C PHE A 87 8.34 -10.38 16.04
N HIS A 88 8.49 -11.03 17.20
CA HIS A 88 9.21 -12.30 17.29
C HIS A 88 8.46 -13.44 16.57
N GLU A 89 9.20 -14.51 16.25
CA GLU A 89 8.64 -15.67 15.54
C GLU A 89 7.52 -16.33 16.35
N GLU A 90 7.66 -16.42 17.67
CA GLU A 90 6.65 -17.02 18.55
C GLU A 90 5.31 -16.27 18.49
N VAL A 91 5.36 -14.93 18.48
CA VAL A 91 4.18 -14.08 18.33
C VAL A 91 3.56 -14.27 16.95
N SER A 92 4.39 -14.37 15.92
CA SER A 92 3.96 -14.64 14.54
C SER A 92 3.31 -16.00 14.37
N ARG A 93 3.79 -17.01 15.09
CA ARG A 93 3.21 -18.35 15.14
C ARG A 93 1.88 -18.35 15.88
N ARG A 94 1.75 -17.57 16.97
CA ARG A 94 0.52 -17.48 17.78
C ARG A 94 -0.63 -16.76 17.06
N PHE A 95 -0.36 -15.64 16.40
CA PHE A 95 -1.41 -14.80 15.80
C PHE A 95 -1.51 -14.88 14.28
N GLY A 96 -0.47 -15.37 13.61
CA GLY A 96 -0.39 -15.40 12.16
C GLY A 96 -0.02 -14.04 11.55
N VAL A 97 0.77 -14.08 10.49
CA VAL A 97 1.33 -12.89 9.84
C VAL A 97 0.26 -11.97 9.27
N THR A 98 -0.85 -12.50 8.76
CA THR A 98 -1.95 -11.68 8.22
C THR A 98 -2.57 -10.77 9.28
N ARG A 99 -2.85 -11.29 10.48
CA ARG A 99 -3.45 -10.51 11.57
C ARG A 99 -2.45 -9.49 12.12
N LEU A 100 -1.19 -9.87 12.28
CA LEU A 100 -0.13 -8.96 12.72
C LEU A 100 0.13 -7.83 11.74
N ALA A 101 0.09 -8.09 10.43
CA ALA A 101 0.21 -7.05 9.41
C ALA A 101 -0.93 -6.03 9.49
N LEU A 102 -2.16 -6.50 9.74
CA LEU A 102 -3.31 -5.63 9.98
C LEU A 102 -3.15 -4.84 11.29
N LEU A 103 -2.58 -5.44 12.33
CA LEU A 103 -2.29 -4.74 13.57
C LEU A 103 -1.31 -3.59 13.38
N LEU A 104 -0.20 -3.80 12.66
CA LEU A 104 0.74 -2.71 12.31
C LEU A 104 0.06 -1.59 11.51
N THR A 105 -0.82 -1.96 10.59
CA THR A 105 -1.59 -0.96 9.83
C THR A 105 -2.53 -0.19 10.74
N TYR A 106 -3.19 -0.87 11.68
CA TYR A 106 -4.09 -0.26 12.64
C TYR A 106 -3.34 0.66 13.61
N GLU A 107 -2.19 0.24 14.12
CA GLU A 107 -1.25 1.01 14.94
C GLU A 107 -0.98 2.39 14.32
N GLU A 108 -0.61 2.40 13.04
CA GLU A 108 -0.32 3.63 12.29
C GLU A 108 -1.55 4.53 12.12
N VAL A 109 -2.70 3.98 11.70
CA VAL A 109 -3.88 4.81 11.38
C VAL A 109 -4.66 5.25 12.60
N ALA A 110 -4.55 4.53 13.72
CA ALA A 110 -5.23 4.84 14.97
C ALA A 110 -4.32 5.57 15.97
N ASP A 111 -3.03 5.76 15.65
CA ASP A 111 -2.01 6.30 16.57
C ASP A 111 -2.01 5.54 17.91
N LEU A 112 -2.13 4.21 17.82
CA LEU A 112 -2.18 3.32 18.98
C LEU A 112 -0.75 2.88 19.32
N ALA A 113 -0.39 2.83 20.61
CA ALA A 113 0.83 2.17 21.04
C ALA A 113 0.57 0.67 21.23
N VAL A 114 1.15 -0.19 20.39
CA VAL A 114 1.02 -1.66 20.50
C VAL A 114 2.21 -2.22 21.28
N ASN A 115 1.94 -3.13 22.21
CA ASN A 115 3.01 -3.94 22.81
C ASN A 115 3.38 -5.07 21.84
N HIS A 116 4.48 -4.92 21.11
CA HIS A 116 4.90 -5.90 20.09
C HIS A 116 5.34 -7.26 20.69
N ALA A 117 5.68 -7.32 21.99
CA ALA A 117 5.99 -8.58 22.66
C ALA A 117 4.72 -9.36 23.04
N GLU A 118 3.65 -8.66 23.40
CA GLU A 118 2.37 -9.26 23.80
C GLU A 118 1.20 -8.47 23.19
N PRO A 119 0.98 -8.58 21.86
CA PRO A 119 0.00 -7.74 21.16
C PRO A 119 -1.46 -8.15 21.42
N GLY A 120 -1.70 -9.29 22.07
CA GLY A 120 -3.04 -9.86 22.26
C GLY A 120 -4.00 -8.92 22.98
N GLY A 121 -3.50 -8.17 23.97
CA GLY A 121 -4.30 -7.24 24.79
C GLY A 121 -4.56 -5.87 24.15
N SER A 122 -3.99 -5.58 22.97
CA SER A 122 -4.20 -4.29 22.30
C SER A 122 -5.67 -4.10 21.94
N LEU A 123 -6.27 -3.01 22.42
CA LEU A 123 -7.69 -2.74 22.20
C LEU A 123 -7.92 -2.13 20.81
N ILE A 124 -8.74 -2.81 20.02
CA ILE A 124 -9.14 -2.40 18.68
C ILE A 124 -10.57 -1.90 18.74
N GLU A 125 -10.82 -0.73 18.17
CA GLU A 125 -12.17 -0.18 18.01
C GLU A 125 -12.87 -0.86 16.83
N VAL A 126 -13.62 -1.93 17.11
CA VAL A 126 -14.30 -2.71 16.09
C VAL A 126 -15.71 -2.15 15.85
N PRO A 127 -16.07 -1.81 14.59
CA PRO A 127 -17.44 -1.46 14.25
C PRO A 127 -18.35 -2.70 14.31
N GLY A 128 -19.36 -2.64 15.17
CA GLY A 128 -20.45 -3.61 15.29
C GLY A 128 -21.55 -3.40 14.24
N GLU A 129 -22.55 -4.29 14.24
CA GLU A 129 -23.62 -4.34 13.24
C GLU A 129 -24.52 -3.10 13.23
N ASN A 130 -24.69 -2.44 14.39
CA ASN A 130 -25.52 -1.25 14.55
C ASN A 130 -24.73 0.07 14.45
N TRP A 131 -23.56 0.06 13.81
CA TRP A 131 -22.61 1.21 13.77
C TRP A 131 -22.01 1.63 15.12
N GLU A 132 -22.31 0.90 16.18
CA GLU A 132 -21.66 1.05 17.48
C GLU A 132 -20.22 0.54 17.42
N VAL A 133 -19.32 1.25 18.08
CA VAL A 133 -17.90 0.90 18.14
C VAL A 133 -17.63 0.29 19.49
N MET A 134 -17.15 -0.96 19.51
CA MET A 134 -16.79 -1.64 20.74
C MET A 134 -15.28 -1.90 20.81
N PRO A 135 -14.63 -1.59 21.93
CA PRO A 135 -13.25 -1.97 22.15
C PRO A 135 -13.18 -3.50 22.31
N LYS A 136 -12.34 -4.15 21.51
CA LYS A 136 -12.13 -5.60 21.55
C LYS A 136 -10.63 -5.90 21.58
N PRO A 137 -10.16 -6.86 22.39
CA PRO A 137 -8.76 -7.28 22.36
C PRO A 137 -8.36 -7.81 20.98
N PHE A 138 -7.17 -7.46 20.51
CA PHE A 138 -6.64 -7.92 19.22
C PHE A 138 -6.67 -9.44 19.09
N SER A 139 -6.39 -10.17 20.17
CA SER A 139 -6.42 -11.64 20.22
C SER A 139 -7.79 -12.21 19.83
N GLU A 140 -8.87 -11.46 20.06
CA GLU A 140 -10.26 -11.85 19.76
C GLU A 140 -10.78 -11.24 18.45
N CYS A 141 -10.04 -10.30 17.84
CA CYS A 141 -10.41 -9.70 16.56
C CYS A 141 -10.15 -10.66 15.39
N SER A 142 -11.18 -10.87 14.58
CA SER A 142 -11.08 -11.50 13.26
C SER A 142 -10.42 -10.57 12.23
N VAL A 143 -9.97 -11.15 11.12
CA VAL A 143 -9.38 -10.41 9.99
C VAL A 143 -10.35 -9.36 9.43
N GLU A 144 -11.64 -9.71 9.30
CA GLU A 144 -12.65 -8.80 8.77
C GLU A 144 -12.96 -7.65 9.73
N GLU A 145 -13.03 -7.93 11.04
CA GLU A 145 -13.18 -6.89 12.07
C GLU A 145 -12.02 -5.88 12.01
N MET A 146 -10.78 -6.36 11.91
CA MET A 146 -9.59 -5.51 11.76
C MET A 146 -9.64 -4.65 10.50
N ARG A 147 -10.04 -5.23 9.36
CA ARG A 147 -10.17 -4.48 8.09
C ARG A 147 -11.19 -3.35 8.21
N ARG A 148 -12.35 -3.62 8.81
CA ARG A 148 -13.38 -2.60 9.05
C ARG A 148 -12.88 -1.50 9.99
N ALA A 149 -12.19 -1.87 11.06
CA ALA A 149 -11.60 -0.91 12.01
C ALA A 149 -10.59 0.02 11.32
N ILE A 150 -9.67 -0.52 10.53
CA ILE A 150 -8.70 0.25 9.73
C ILE A 150 -9.41 1.18 8.75
N GLN A 151 -10.41 0.66 8.01
CA GLN A 151 -11.14 1.44 7.01
C GLN A 151 -11.84 2.67 7.63
N ARG A 152 -12.38 2.52 8.83
CA ARG A 152 -13.03 3.62 9.56
C ARG A 152 -12.02 4.66 10.06
N LYS A 153 -10.85 4.23 10.54
CA LYS A 153 -9.79 5.12 11.04
C LYS A 153 -9.03 5.83 9.92
N ARG A 154 -8.96 5.23 8.73
CA ARG A 154 -8.37 5.87 7.56
C ARG A 154 -9.16 7.14 7.23
N LYS A 155 -8.54 8.30 7.46
CA LYS A 155 -9.00 9.56 6.87
C LYS A 155 -9.10 9.35 5.35
N PRO A 156 -10.20 9.74 4.70
CA PRO A 156 -10.22 9.77 3.24
C PRO A 156 -9.02 10.60 2.78
N SER A 157 -8.30 10.15 1.75
CA SER A 157 -7.03 10.73 1.28
C SER A 157 -7.11 12.18 0.77
N SER A 158 -8.17 12.92 1.13
CA SER A 158 -8.40 14.33 0.81
C SER A 158 -8.91 15.07 2.05
N SER A 159 -8.06 15.26 3.06
CA SER A 159 -8.38 16.12 4.22
C SER A 159 -7.85 17.55 4.09
N LYS A 160 -7.27 17.93 2.94
CA LYS A 160 -7.11 19.34 2.57
C LYS A 160 -8.28 19.71 1.65
N PRO A 161 -9.18 20.62 2.08
CA PRO A 161 -10.20 21.18 1.21
C PRO A 161 -9.55 21.69 -0.06
N LEU A 162 -10.10 21.33 -1.21
CA LEU A 162 -9.68 21.92 -2.48
C LEU A 162 -9.97 23.43 -2.45
N PRO A 163 -9.15 24.27 -3.09
CA PRO A 163 -9.47 25.66 -3.29
C PRO A 163 -10.89 25.81 -3.90
N PRO A 164 -11.68 26.83 -3.52
CA PRO A 164 -13.03 27.03 -4.07
C PRO A 164 -13.07 27.13 -5.60
N SER A 165 -12.01 27.66 -6.22
CA SER A 165 -11.83 27.73 -7.68
C SER A 165 -11.81 26.35 -8.32
N ASP A 166 -11.15 25.38 -7.67
CA ASP A 166 -10.97 24.03 -8.19
C ASP A 166 -12.27 23.23 -8.04
N LEU A 167 -13.05 23.49 -6.97
CA LEU A 167 -14.37 22.87 -6.76
C LEU A 167 -15.39 23.31 -7.80
N ALA A 168 -15.40 24.60 -8.18
CA ALA A 168 -16.29 25.10 -9.22
C ALA A 168 -16.00 24.45 -10.58
N LEU A 169 -14.71 24.36 -10.93
CA LEU A 169 -14.27 23.73 -12.17
C LEU A 169 -14.55 22.21 -12.17
N VAL A 170 -14.36 21.54 -11.03
CA VAL A 170 -14.73 20.14 -10.83
C VAL A 170 -16.22 19.89 -11.04
N ASN A 171 -17.09 20.73 -10.45
CA ASN A 171 -18.53 20.60 -10.61
C ASN A 171 -18.97 20.78 -12.06
N LEU A 172 -18.34 21.72 -12.79
CA LEU A 172 -18.59 21.93 -14.22
C LEU A 172 -18.25 20.68 -15.05
N TYR A 173 -17.06 20.09 -14.83
CA TYR A 173 -16.67 18.85 -15.50
C TYR A 173 -17.57 17.67 -15.12
N GLN A 174 -17.94 17.53 -13.84
CA GLN A 174 -18.86 16.48 -13.40
C GLN A 174 -20.24 16.60 -14.04
N GLN A 175 -20.76 17.83 -14.13
CA GLN A 175 -22.05 18.10 -14.73
C GLN A 175 -22.03 17.84 -16.25
N SER A 176 -20.98 18.25 -16.95
CA SER A 176 -20.84 18.01 -18.39
C SER A 176 -20.68 16.52 -18.73
N VAL A 177 -19.90 15.78 -17.94
CA VAL A 177 -19.79 14.33 -18.13
C VAL A 177 -21.12 13.65 -17.80
N SER A 178 -21.84 14.09 -16.76
CA SER A 178 -23.14 13.52 -16.42
C SER A 178 -24.24 13.84 -17.43
N SER A 179 -24.13 14.94 -18.19
CA SER A 179 -25.10 15.26 -19.26
C SER A 179 -24.83 14.46 -20.54
N HIS A 180 -23.58 14.08 -20.78
CA HIS A 180 -23.20 13.29 -21.95
C HIS A 180 -23.35 11.78 -21.72
N PHE A 181 -23.16 11.30 -20.50
CA PHE A 181 -23.29 9.87 -20.17
C PHE A 181 -24.62 9.57 -19.46
N SER A 182 -25.32 8.53 -19.91
CA SER A 182 -26.63 8.17 -19.35
C SER A 182 -26.51 7.57 -17.95
N TYR A 183 -27.55 7.73 -17.12
CA TYR A 183 -27.63 7.08 -15.81
C TYR A 183 -27.52 5.56 -15.96
N GLY A 184 -26.40 4.97 -15.55
CA GLY A 184 -26.10 3.54 -15.70
C GLY A 184 -24.85 3.22 -16.55
N GLU A 185 -24.27 4.18 -17.26
CA GLU A 185 -22.97 4.00 -17.91
C GLU A 185 -21.85 3.95 -16.85
N ALA A 186 -20.83 3.10 -17.06
CA ALA A 186 -19.78 2.81 -16.07
C ALA A 186 -18.81 3.99 -15.80
N VAL A 187 -19.06 5.15 -16.39
CA VAL A 187 -18.22 6.34 -16.28
C VAL A 187 -18.39 6.98 -14.92
N ARG A 188 -17.35 6.90 -14.10
CA ARG A 188 -17.28 7.54 -12.78
C ARG A 188 -16.24 8.66 -12.83
N VAL A 189 -16.66 9.87 -12.53
CA VAL A 189 -15.77 11.02 -12.31
C VAL A 189 -15.40 11.05 -10.83
N GLN A 190 -14.13 10.81 -10.51
CA GLN A 190 -13.60 10.91 -9.16
C GLN A 190 -12.67 12.10 -9.06
N VAL A 191 -12.74 12.81 -7.95
CA VAL A 191 -11.87 13.95 -7.67
C VAL A 191 -11.02 13.57 -6.48
N ARG A 192 -9.71 13.67 -6.63
CA ARG A 192 -8.77 13.45 -5.54
C ARG A 192 -7.79 14.61 -5.42
N ASN A 193 -7.41 14.90 -4.19
CA ASN A 193 -6.31 15.80 -3.91
C ASN A 193 -5.00 15.04 -4.06
N HIS A 194 -4.16 15.44 -5.02
CA HIS A 194 -2.80 14.91 -5.16
C HIS A 194 -1.79 16.03 -4.92
N LYS A 195 -1.09 15.98 -3.77
CA LYS A 195 -0.07 16.96 -3.39
C LYS A 195 -0.55 18.43 -3.44
N GLY A 196 -1.81 18.69 -3.06
CA GLY A 196 -2.39 20.03 -3.06
C GLY A 196 -3.01 20.47 -4.40
N LYS A 197 -3.04 19.58 -5.41
CA LYS A 197 -3.70 19.83 -6.70
C LYS A 197 -4.96 18.97 -6.83
N ALA A 198 -6.03 19.53 -7.38
CA ALA A 198 -7.18 18.75 -7.81
C ALA A 198 -6.78 17.86 -8.99
N VAL A 199 -7.04 16.56 -8.88
CA VAL A 199 -6.90 15.61 -9.98
C VAL A 199 -8.27 14.98 -10.23
N LEU A 200 -8.75 15.10 -11.46
CA LEU A 200 -9.93 14.35 -11.93
C LEU A 200 -9.45 13.02 -12.52
N ASP A 201 -9.99 11.92 -12.00
CA ASP A 201 -9.84 10.60 -12.58
C ASP A 201 -11.19 10.19 -13.22
N PHE A 202 -11.16 9.82 -14.49
CA PHE A 202 -12.29 9.21 -15.20
C PHE A 202 -12.11 7.69 -15.20
N LYS A 203 -13.02 6.96 -14.58
CA LYS A 203 -12.96 5.50 -14.48
C LYS A 203 -14.11 4.85 -15.22
N GLY A 204 -13.85 3.68 -15.81
CA GLY A 204 -14.88 2.87 -16.46
C GLY A 204 -15.38 3.40 -17.80
N VAL A 205 -14.59 4.23 -18.49
CA VAL A 205 -14.90 4.75 -19.82
C VAL A 205 -14.64 3.66 -20.86
N PRO A 206 -15.68 3.16 -21.57
CA PRO A 206 -15.47 2.21 -22.66
C PRO A 206 -14.62 2.85 -23.77
N LEU A 207 -13.69 2.08 -24.34
CA LEU A 207 -12.78 2.60 -25.38
C LEU A 207 -13.54 3.24 -26.56
N ALA A 208 -14.66 2.64 -26.95
CA ALA A 208 -15.54 3.14 -28.02
C ALA A 208 -16.21 4.50 -27.70
N GLN A 209 -16.25 4.89 -26.43
CA GLN A 209 -16.88 6.13 -25.95
C GLN A 209 -15.87 7.20 -25.51
N VAL A 210 -14.56 6.98 -25.73
CA VAL A 210 -13.53 7.96 -25.37
C VAL A 210 -13.72 9.28 -26.13
N ALA A 211 -14.14 9.23 -27.40
CA ALA A 211 -14.45 10.44 -28.17
C ALA A 211 -15.56 11.28 -27.53
N LYS A 212 -16.61 10.61 -27.03
CA LYS A 212 -17.74 11.23 -26.31
C LYS A 212 -17.31 11.87 -24.99
N LEU A 213 -16.31 11.29 -24.30
CA LEU A 213 -15.70 11.91 -23.12
C LEU A 213 -14.94 13.18 -23.51
N VAL A 214 -14.19 13.16 -24.61
CA VAL A 214 -13.46 14.34 -25.08
C VAL A 214 -14.42 15.47 -25.43
N GLU A 215 -15.52 15.18 -26.13
CA GLU A 215 -16.59 16.14 -26.43
C GLU A 215 -17.16 16.75 -25.15
N ALA A 216 -17.53 15.92 -24.18
CA ALA A 216 -18.04 16.39 -22.89
C ALA A 216 -17.06 17.33 -22.15
N LEU A 217 -15.75 17.06 -22.25
CA LEU A 217 -14.74 17.90 -21.63
C LEU A 217 -14.55 19.23 -22.37
N MET A 218 -14.64 19.22 -23.70
CA MET A 218 -14.54 20.42 -24.53
C MET A 218 -15.73 21.36 -24.32
N ASP A 219 -16.94 20.83 -24.15
CA ASP A 219 -18.15 21.62 -23.86
C ASP A 219 -18.11 22.31 -22.48
N SER A 220 -17.26 21.81 -21.58
CA SER A 220 -17.03 22.36 -20.24
C SER A 220 -15.80 23.26 -20.13
N LEU A 221 -15.14 23.61 -21.23
CA LEU A 221 -14.03 24.56 -21.19
C LEU A 221 -14.56 25.96 -20.84
N PRO A 222 -14.12 26.57 -19.72
CA PRO A 222 -14.45 27.96 -19.45
C PRO A 222 -13.81 28.85 -20.53
N PRO A 223 -14.44 29.98 -20.90
CA PRO A 223 -13.77 30.99 -21.72
C PRO A 223 -12.52 31.48 -20.95
N GLU A 224 -11.33 31.49 -21.58
CA GLU A 224 -10.11 32.07 -20.98
C GLU A 224 -10.38 33.52 -20.52
N PRO A 225 -9.83 33.98 -19.36
CA PRO A 225 -8.43 33.76 -18.97
C PRO A 225 -8.18 33.47 -17.47
N LEU A 226 -7.44 32.40 -17.15
CA LEU A 226 -6.64 32.28 -15.92
C LEU A 226 -5.39 31.41 -16.20
N ARG A 227 -4.65 31.77 -17.25
CA ARG A 227 -3.24 31.39 -17.38
C ARG A 227 -2.42 32.53 -16.81
N ASP A 228 -2.21 32.52 -15.50
CA ASP A 228 -1.19 33.38 -14.92
C ASP A 228 0.18 32.72 -15.19
N VAL A 229 0.82 33.20 -16.24
CA VAL A 229 2.19 32.89 -16.62
C VAL A 229 3.08 33.79 -15.76
N THR A 230 3.59 33.27 -14.65
CA THR A 230 4.71 33.91 -13.94
C THR A 230 5.86 32.93 -13.81
N ALA A 231 6.72 32.87 -14.82
CA ALA A 231 8.16 32.66 -14.69
C ALA A 231 8.84 32.79 -16.07
N GLU A 232 8.80 33.99 -16.67
CA GLU A 232 9.81 34.38 -17.65
C GLU A 232 10.67 35.45 -16.98
N ALA A 233 11.82 35.03 -16.45
CA ALA A 233 12.85 35.93 -15.97
C ALA A 233 13.58 36.51 -17.19
N PRO A 234 13.63 37.83 -17.39
CA PRO A 234 14.40 38.40 -18.49
C PRO A 234 15.90 38.31 -18.17
N LEU A 235 16.66 37.75 -19.11
CA LEU A 235 18.12 37.76 -19.16
C LEU A 235 18.63 39.22 -19.18
N PRO A 236 19.72 39.56 -18.45
CA PRO A 236 20.29 40.89 -18.51
C PRO A 236 21.07 41.07 -19.82
N LEU A 237 20.73 42.13 -20.56
CA LEU A 237 21.53 42.63 -21.69
C LEU A 237 22.79 43.30 -21.14
N ALA A 238 23.93 42.83 -21.62
CA ALA A 238 25.23 43.46 -21.41
C ALA A 238 25.29 44.83 -22.09
N SER A 239 25.88 45.81 -21.39
CA SER A 239 26.53 47.00 -21.96
C SER A 239 27.93 47.08 -21.40
#